data_AF-A0AA38BXQ8-F1
#
_entry.id   AF-A0AA38BXQ8-F1
#
_cell.length_a   1.000
_cell.length_b   1.000
_cell.length_c   1.000
_cell.angle_alpha   90.00
_cell.angle_beta   90.00
_cell.angle_gamma   90.00
#
_symmetry.space_group_name_H-M   'P 1'
#
loop_
_entity.id
_entity.type
_entity.pdbx_description
1 polymer ?
#
loop_
_entity_poly.entity_id
_entity_poly.type
_entity_poly.pdbx_seq_one_letter_code
_entity_poly.pdbx_strand_id
1 'polypeptide(L)'
;SGDREKMRRHTFSGTVFWMAPEVLFSDDYREGYDCKADIWSLGITAMELAQGRPPFSEARPMEVIHKLSKGMVPKLSDSRFSKSFQEM
;
A
#
# COMPACT_ATOMS: atom_id res chain seq x y z
N SER A 1 10.63 25.64 5.34
CA SER A 1 11.12 24.63 6.30
C SER A 1 10.03 23.89 7.07
N GLY A 2 8.80 23.75 6.54
CA GLY A 2 7.70 23.04 7.22
C GLY A 2 7.46 21.59 6.76
N ASP A 3 7.91 21.22 5.56
CA ASP A 3 7.54 19.93 4.95
C ASP A 3 8.20 18.72 5.62
N ARG A 4 9.39 18.91 6.21
CA ARG A 4 10.11 17.83 6.91
C ARG A 4 9.51 17.48 8.27
N GLU A 5 8.70 18.36 8.86
CA GLU A 5 8.15 18.16 10.20
C GLU A 5 6.77 17.49 10.17
N LYS A 6 5.93 17.77 9.16
CA LYS A 6 4.69 17.00 8.90
C LYS A 6 5.00 15.51 8.65
N MET A 7 6.08 15.21 7.94
CA MET A 7 6.52 13.84 7.66
C MET A 7 7.08 13.10 8.90
N ARG A 8 7.54 13.83 9.95
CA ARG A 8 8.16 13.27 11.16
C ARG A 8 7.17 12.91 12.28
N ARG A 9 5.97 13.51 12.32
CA ARG A 9 4.99 13.29 13.39
C ARG A 9 3.98 12.18 13.11
N HIS A 10 3.91 11.69 11.87
CA HIS A 10 3.06 10.56 11.51
C HIS A 10 3.93 9.32 11.31
N THR A 11 4.26 8.66 12.42
CA THR A 11 5.08 7.43 12.45
C THR A 11 4.52 6.40 11.47
N PHE A 12 5.25 6.28 10.37
CA PHE A 12 5.08 5.45 9.18
C PHE A 12 5.13 3.93 9.43
N SER A 13 5.06 3.51 10.69
CA SER A 13 5.33 2.13 11.11
C SER A 13 4.00 1.43 11.39
N GLY A 14 3.41 0.86 10.34
CA GLY A 14 2.18 0.07 10.45
C GLY A 14 1.34 0.18 9.18
N THR A 15 0.67 1.30 8.96
CA THR A 15 -0.46 1.37 8.02
C THR A 15 -0.08 1.44 6.54
N VAL A 16 1.13 1.88 6.22
CA VAL A 16 1.52 2.30 4.85
C VAL A 16 1.50 1.18 3.82
N PHE A 17 1.62 -0.08 4.25
CA PHE A 17 1.55 -1.24 3.35
C PHE A 17 0.12 -1.51 2.85
N TRP A 18 -0.90 -1.02 3.56
CA TRP A 18 -2.32 -1.17 3.21
C TRP A 18 -2.93 0.10 2.60
N MET A 19 -2.17 1.20 2.51
CA MET A 19 -2.68 2.47 1.99
C MET A 19 -2.61 2.51 0.46
N ALA A 20 -3.67 3.03 -0.15
CA ALA A 20 -3.72 3.23 -1.59
C ALA A 20 -2.80 4.40 -2.02
N PRO A 21 -2.26 4.37 -3.25
CA PRO A 21 -1.37 5.42 -3.76
C PRO A 21 -1.99 6.84 -3.64
N GLU A 22 -3.26 6.98 -3.97
CA GLU A 22 -4.01 8.24 -3.89
C GLU A 22 -4.08 8.81 -2.47
N VAL A 23 -4.15 7.95 -1.44
CA VAL A 23 -4.12 8.35 -0.02
C VAL A 23 -2.70 8.66 0.43
N LEU A 24 -1.70 7.94 -0.09
CA LEU A 24 -0.28 8.15 0.25
C LEU A 24 0.29 9.44 -0.32
N PHE A 25 -0.20 9.87 -1.49
CA PHE A 25 0.33 11.01 -2.23
C PHE A 25 -0.54 12.27 -2.12
N SER A 26 -1.68 12.22 -1.40
CA SER A 26 -2.52 13.39 -1.14
C SER A 26 -1.92 14.31 -0.07
N ASP A 27 -2.04 15.63 -0.27
CA ASP A 27 -1.64 16.65 0.72
C ASP A 27 -2.52 16.60 1.99
N ASP A 28 -3.79 16.19 1.84
CA ASP A 28 -4.72 15.84 2.91
C ASP A 28 -5.27 14.42 2.69
N TYR A 29 -5.02 13.53 3.66
CA TYR A 29 -5.46 12.13 3.64
C TYR A 29 -6.98 11.97 3.49
N ARG A 30 -7.78 12.97 3.87
CA ARG A 30 -9.24 12.95 3.72
C ARG A 30 -9.68 13.26 2.29
N GLU A 31 -8.85 13.98 1.53
CA GLU A 31 -9.15 14.35 0.15
C GLU A 31 -8.73 13.26 -0.84
N GLY A 32 -7.68 12.49 -0.51
CA GLY A 32 -7.22 11.34 -1.31
C GLY A 32 -7.98 10.04 -1.04
N TYR A 33 -8.85 10.01 -0.02
CA TYR A 33 -9.60 8.81 0.36
C TYR A 33 -10.99 8.75 -0.27
N ASP A 34 -11.27 7.65 -0.95
CA ASP A 34 -12.59 7.30 -1.46
C ASP A 34 -12.87 5.80 -1.27
N CYS A 35 -13.97 5.29 -1.82
CA CYS A 35 -14.30 3.87 -1.73
C CYS A 35 -13.29 2.95 -2.48
N LYS A 36 -12.44 3.48 -3.37
CA LYS A 36 -11.38 2.72 -4.02
C LYS A 36 -10.21 2.46 -3.07
N ALA A 37 -9.94 3.38 -2.14
CA ALA A 37 -8.95 3.17 -1.11
C ALA A 37 -9.28 1.96 -0.20
N ASP A 38 -10.55 1.73 0.10
CA ASP A 38 -10.99 0.54 0.83
C ASP A 38 -10.80 -0.74 0.02
N ILE A 39 -11.14 -0.72 -1.27
CA ILE A 39 -10.94 -1.86 -2.18
C ILE A 39 -9.46 -2.22 -2.28
N TRP A 40 -8.59 -1.21 -2.34
CA TRP A 40 -7.15 -1.40 -2.30
C TRP A 40 -6.73 -2.11 -1.00
N SER A 41 -7.13 -1.58 0.16
CA SER A 41 -6.76 -2.14 1.45
C SER A 41 -7.26 -3.59 1.62
N LEU A 42 -8.44 -3.90 1.10
CA LEU A 42 -9.00 -5.26 1.07
C LEU A 42 -8.15 -6.20 0.20
N GLY A 43 -7.67 -5.74 -0.95
CA GLY A 43 -6.76 -6.50 -1.81
C GLY A 43 -5.45 -6.82 -1.09
N ILE A 44 -4.85 -5.85 -0.39
CA ILE A 44 -3.65 -6.06 0.43
C ILE A 44 -3.91 -7.09 1.53
N THR A 45 -5.03 -6.97 2.25
CA THR A 45 -5.43 -7.94 3.29
C THR A 45 -5.66 -9.34 2.69
N ALA A 46 -6.26 -9.47 1.51
CA ALA A 46 -6.44 -10.76 0.86
C ALA A 46 -5.09 -11.40 0.50
N MET A 47 -4.12 -10.62 0.01
CA MET A 47 -2.75 -11.10 -0.23
C MET A 47 -2.05 -11.50 1.08
N GLU A 48 -2.23 -10.72 2.14
CA GLU A 48 -1.71 -11.04 3.47
C GLU A 48 -2.24 -12.36 3.99
N LEU A 49 -3.56 -12.59 3.92
CA LEU A 49 -4.16 -13.87 4.32
C LEU A 49 -3.62 -15.05 3.49
N ALA A 50 -3.35 -14.81 2.21
CA ALA A 50 -2.83 -15.83 1.31
C ALA A 50 -1.34 -16.16 1.53
N GLN A 51 -0.54 -15.21 2.02
CA GLN A 51 0.91 -15.33 2.16
C GLN A 51 1.41 -15.33 3.61
N GLY A 52 0.53 -15.06 4.58
CA GLY A 52 0.83 -14.90 6.00
C GLY A 52 1.51 -13.57 6.36
N ARG A 53 1.71 -12.67 5.38
CA ARG A 53 2.32 -11.35 5.55
C ARG A 53 1.88 -10.41 4.43
N PRO A 54 1.76 -9.10 4.68
CA PRO A 54 1.38 -8.16 3.63
C PRO A 54 2.49 -8.04 2.57
N PRO A 55 2.15 -7.64 1.33
CA PRO A 55 3.13 -7.31 0.31
C PRO A 55 4.13 -6.28 0.81
N PHE A 56 5.39 -6.46 0.42
CA PHE A 56 6.50 -5.57 0.78
C PHE A 56 6.79 -5.45 2.29
N SER A 57 6.30 -6.36 3.13
CA SER A 57 6.54 -6.36 4.59
C SER A 57 8.02 -6.30 5.02
N GLU A 58 8.93 -6.70 4.14
CA GLU A 58 10.39 -6.70 4.37
C GLU A 58 11.09 -5.44 3.82
N ALA A 59 10.40 -4.64 3.01
CA ALA A 59 10.94 -3.43 2.42
C ALA A 59 10.79 -2.25 3.37
N ARG A 60 11.71 -1.27 3.27
CA ARG A 60 11.55 -0.05 4.05
C ARG A 60 10.36 0.75 3.51
N PRO A 61 9.55 1.38 4.37
CA PRO A 61 8.63 2.47 4.04
C PRO A 61 8.86 3.24 2.73
N MET A 62 9.99 3.94 2.64
CA MET A 62 10.32 4.80 1.50
C MET A 62 10.52 4.02 0.19
N GLU A 63 10.97 2.76 0.27
CA GLU A 63 11.12 1.90 -0.91
C GLU A 63 9.76 1.48 -1.46
N VAL A 64 8.78 1.26 -0.59
CA VAL A 64 7.40 0.97 -0.99
C VAL A 64 6.78 2.18 -1.66
N ILE A 65 6.89 3.36 -1.05
CA ILE A 65 6.41 4.63 -1.64
C ILE A 65 7.02 4.85 -3.03
N HIS A 66 8.33 4.65 -3.17
CA HIS A 66 9.03 4.83 -4.44
C HIS A 66 8.62 3.81 -5.52
N LYS A 67 8.27 2.59 -5.12
CA LYS A 67 7.69 1.59 -6.04
C LYS A 67 6.30 2.01 -6.49
N LEU A 68 5.45 2.41 -5.56
CA LEU A 68 4.08 2.84 -5.83
C LEU A 68 4.03 4.10 -6.72
N SER A 69 4.92 5.07 -6.50
CA SER A 69 5.01 6.28 -7.34
C SER A 69 5.43 5.98 -8.79
N LYS A 70 6.06 4.83 -9.02
CA LYS A 70 6.40 4.32 -10.36
C LYS A 70 5.32 3.41 -10.96
N GLY A 71 4.16 3.28 -10.31
CA GLY A 71 3.08 2.39 -10.74
C GLY A 71 3.36 0.90 -10.51
N MET A 72 4.38 0.55 -9.71
CA MET A 72 4.63 -0.84 -9.34
C MET A 72 3.71 -1.25 -8.20
N VAL A 73 2.63 -1.95 -8.53
CA VAL A 73 1.66 -2.47 -7.56
C VAL A 73 2.01 -3.91 -7.13
N PRO A 74 1.65 -4.32 -5.90
CA PRO A 74 1.72 -5.72 -5.49
C PRO A 74 0.99 -6.64 -6.47
N LYS A 75 1.56 -7.82 -6.75
CA LYS A 75 0.90 -8.87 -7.52
C LYS A 75 1.20 -10.22 -6.90
N LEU A 76 0.20 -11.09 -6.87
CA LEU A 76 0.40 -12.50 -6.54
C LEU A 76 0.89 -13.22 -7.79
N SER A 77 2.13 -13.70 -7.77
CA SER A 77 2.73 -14.47 -8.87
C SER A 77 2.83 -15.98 -8.58
N ASP A 78 2.41 -16.41 -7.40
CA ASP A 78 2.47 -17.81 -7.00
C ASP A 78 1.39 -18.63 -7.72
N SER A 79 1.82 -19.65 -8.47
CA SER A 79 0.98 -20.52 -9.28
C SER A 79 0.02 -21.41 -8.48
N ARG A 80 0.16 -21.47 -7.15
CA ARG A 80 -0.79 -22.17 -6.27
C ARG A 80 -2.16 -21.48 -6.20
N PHE A 81 -2.24 -20.20 -6.57
CA PHE A 81 -3.48 -19.43 -6.59
C PHE A 81 -4.13 -19.41 -7.98
N SER A 82 -5.45 -19.23 -8.02
CA SER A 82 -6.18 -19.10 -9.29
C SER A 82 -5.76 -17.82 -10.03
N LYS A 83 -5.84 -17.83 -11.36
CA LYS A 83 -5.59 -16.64 -12.19
C LYS A 83 -6.45 -15.45 -11.78
N SER A 84 -7.73 -15.71 -11.48
CA SER A 84 -8.66 -14.68 -11.01
C SER A 84 -8.21 -14.00 -9.71
N PHE A 85 -7.51 -14.73 -8.82
CA PHE A 85 -6.97 -14.17 -7.58
C PHE A 85 -5.64 -13.44 -7.81
N GLN A 86 -4.88 -13.84 -8.82
CA GLN A 86 -3.64 -13.17 -9.23
C GLN A 86 -3.88 -11.84 -9.98
N GLU A 87 -5.02 -11.73 -10.67
CA GLU A 87 -5.42 -10.59 -11.51
C GLU A 87 -6.31 -9.56 -10.78
N MET A 88 -6.47 -9.69 -9.45
CA MET A 88 -7.25 -8.76 -8.63
C MET A 88 -6.72 -7.32 -8.65
#